data_AF-A0A6C0J3U7-F1
#
_entry.id   AF-A0A6C0J3U7-F1
#
_cell.length_a   1.000
_cell.length_b   1.000
_cell.length_c   1.000
_cell.angle_alpha   90.00
_cell.angle_beta   90.00
_cell.angle_gamma   90.00
#
_symmetry.space_group_name_H-M   'P 1'
#
loop_
_entity.id
_entity.type
_entity.pdbx_description
1 polymer ?
#
loop_
_entity_poly.entity_id
_entity_poly.type
_entity_poly.pdbx_seq_one_letter_code
_entity_poly.pdbx_strand_id
1 'polypeptide(L)'
;MENLPIKAYDPNSVWLNNISHDSRIDYFFTQRKIIEYDEKLDEKTLERKKKKKSVTINFLAINLPNNQFKNISNLIVDIEIWGESKYHYTGSLTNKIGDFPSLLLKLDNDKELFIKLIYRDKEKMLKSFIKFIPILKRYQSIPE
;
A
#
# COMPACT_ATOMS: atom_id res chain seq x y z
N MET A 1 -37.27 14.30 -13.05
CA MET A 1 -35.94 13.75 -12.73
C MET A 1 -36.05 12.24 -12.91
N GLU A 2 -35.55 11.73 -14.03
CA GLU A 2 -35.55 10.29 -14.28
C GLU A 2 -34.43 9.64 -13.46
N ASN A 3 -34.80 8.64 -12.65
CA ASN A 3 -33.85 7.82 -11.93
C ASN A 3 -33.14 6.92 -12.94
N LEU A 4 -31.91 7.30 -13.32
CA LEU A 4 -31.03 6.42 -14.09
C LEU A 4 -30.70 5.20 -13.22
N PRO A 5 -30.97 3.97 -13.69
CA PRO A 5 -30.60 2.78 -12.94
C PRO A 5 -29.08 2.74 -12.80
N ILE A 6 -28.61 2.55 -11.56
CA ILE A 6 -27.21 2.27 -11.27
C ILE A 6 -26.88 0.99 -12.03
N LYS A 7 -26.07 1.10 -13.10
CA LYS A 7 -25.61 -0.07 -13.86
C LYS A 7 -24.74 -0.91 -12.92
N ALA A 8 -25.35 -1.95 -12.36
CA ALA A 8 -24.62 -3.03 -11.71
C ALA A 8 -23.75 -3.76 -12.75
N TYR A 9 -22.74 -4.45 -12.23
CA TYR A 9 -21.76 -5.28 -12.93
C TYR A 9 -22.23 -5.85 -14.28
N ASP A 10 -21.53 -5.49 -15.36
CA ASP A 10 -21.73 -6.04 -16.71
C ASP A 10 -20.68 -7.14 -16.98
N PRO A 11 -21.06 -8.43 -16.98
CA PRO A 11 -20.15 -9.54 -17.24
C PRO A 11 -19.58 -9.57 -18.67
N ASN A 12 -20.16 -8.80 -19.60
CA ASN A 12 -19.73 -8.71 -20.99
C ASN A 12 -18.93 -7.44 -21.30
N SER A 13 -18.56 -6.67 -20.27
CA SER A 13 -17.75 -5.45 -20.45
C SER A 13 -16.40 -5.79 -21.07
N VAL A 14 -16.21 -5.37 -22.32
CA VAL A 14 -14.96 -5.49 -23.07
C VAL A 14 -13.79 -4.83 -22.32
N TRP A 15 -14.08 -3.76 -21.56
CA TRP A 15 -13.08 -3.11 -20.71
C TRP A 15 -12.66 -3.97 -19.52
N LEU A 16 -13.60 -4.60 -18.80
CA LEU A 16 -13.28 -5.52 -17.69
C LEU A 16 -12.52 -6.75 -18.19
N ASN A 17 -12.90 -7.28 -19.37
CA ASN A 17 -12.29 -8.46 -19.96
C ASN A 17 -10.89 -8.21 -20.54
N ASN A 18 -10.55 -6.96 -20.86
CA ASN A 18 -9.22 -6.58 -21.36
C ASN A 18 -8.20 -6.33 -20.24
N ILE A 19 -8.63 -6.28 -18.96
CA ILE A 19 -7.71 -6.12 -17.84
C ILE A 19 -7.25 -7.51 -17.41
N SER A 20 -6.03 -7.90 -17.83
CA SER A 20 -5.37 -9.08 -17.26
C SER A 20 -5.07 -8.80 -15.78
N HIS A 21 -5.96 -9.23 -14.89
CA HIS A 21 -5.76 -9.16 -13.46
C HIS A 21 -4.82 -10.29 -13.04
N ASP A 22 -3.58 -9.92 -12.73
CA ASP A 22 -2.61 -10.86 -12.16
C ASP A 22 -2.63 -10.68 -10.64
N SER A 23 -3.04 -11.72 -9.93
CA SER A 23 -3.14 -11.74 -8.46
C SER A 23 -1.82 -12.08 -7.77
N ARG A 24 -0.74 -12.28 -8.55
CA ARG A 24 0.61 -12.64 -8.07
C ARG A 24 1.37 -11.41 -7.58
N ILE A 25 0.81 -10.73 -6.57
CA ILE A 25 1.57 -9.83 -5.70
C ILE A 25 2.10 -10.68 -4.55
N ASP A 26 3.42 -10.83 -4.46
CA ASP A 26 4.07 -11.49 -3.33
C ASP A 26 4.18 -10.52 -2.16
N TYR A 27 3.97 -11.04 -0.95
CA TYR A 27 4.02 -10.24 0.26
C TYR A 27 4.42 -11.08 1.46
N PHE A 28 4.94 -10.43 2.50
CA PHE A 28 5.23 -11.06 3.78
C PHE A 28 5.07 -10.07 4.93
N PHE A 29 4.78 -10.60 6.11
CA PHE A 29 4.69 -9.81 7.33
C PHE A 29 6.03 -9.77 8.04
N THR A 30 6.38 -8.62 8.61
CA THR A 30 7.60 -8.44 9.38
C THR A 30 7.35 -7.53 10.58
N GLN A 31 8.22 -7.60 11.59
CA GLN A 31 8.17 -6.73 12.76
C GLN A 31 9.50 -6.01 12.88
N ARG A 32 9.45 -4.71 13.16
CA ARG A 32 10.67 -3.92 13.38
C ARG A 32 10.55 -3.13 14.66
N LYS A 33 11.64 -3.15 15.43
CA LYS A 33 11.83 -2.26 16.57
C LYS A 33 12.28 -0.91 16.04
N ILE A 34 11.49 0.13 16.26
CA ILE A 34 11.84 1.49 15.91
C ILE A 34 11.97 2.35 17.16
N ILE A 35 12.62 3.49 17.00
CA ILE A 35 12.78 4.49 18.04
C ILE A 35 11.86 5.65 17.67
N GLU A 36 10.86 5.90 18.50
CA GLU A 36 9.99 7.07 18.43
C GLU A 36 10.40 8.06 19.54
N TYR A 37 10.02 9.32 19.37
CA TYR A 37 10.31 10.38 20.34
C TYR A 37 8.98 11.02 20.74
N ASP A 38 8.58 10.81 21.99
CA ASP A 38 7.42 11.50 22.56
C ASP A 38 7.85 12.91 22.98
N GLU A 39 7.18 13.93 22.45
CA GLU A 39 7.30 15.29 22.98
C GLU A 39 6.37 15.45 24.17
N LYS A 40 6.93 15.79 25.34
CA LYS A 40 6.16 16.20 26.51
C LYS A 40 6.55 17.61 26.92
N LEU A 41 5.56 18.42 27.24
CA LEU A 41 5.77 19.71 27.86
C LEU A 41 6.10 19.47 29.34
N ASP A 42 7.20 20.05 29.83
CA ASP A 42 7.46 20.10 31.25
C ASP A 42 6.50 21.12 31.88
N GLU A 43 5.61 20.68 32.76
CA GLU A 43 4.60 21.53 33.39
C GLU A 43 5.19 22.63 34.28
N LYS A 44 6.45 22.48 34.71
CA LYS A 44 7.13 23.44 35.59
C LYS A 44 8.01 24.43 34.84
N THR A 45 8.71 23.98 33.80
CA THR A 45 9.64 24.83 33.04
C THR A 45 9.06 25.31 31.71
N LEU A 46 7.91 24.77 31.27
CA LEU A 46 7.29 24.99 29.96
C LEU A 46 8.20 24.63 28.78
N GLU A 47 9.27 23.87 29.04
CA GLU A 47 10.19 23.40 28.01
C GLU A 47 9.68 22.09 27.39
N ARG A 48 9.95 21.91 26.09
CA ARG A 48 9.67 20.64 25.41
C ARG A 48 10.78 19.64 25.71
N LYS A 49 10.42 18.53 26.36
CA LYS A 49 11.32 17.39 26.58
C LYS A 49 10.98 16.28 25.61
N LYS A 50 12.01 15.79 24.89
CA LYS A 50 11.90 14.63 24.01
C LYS A 50 12.24 13.36 24.79
N LYS A 51 11.27 12.46 24.96
CA LYS A 51 11.50 11.15 25.57
C LYS A 51 11.67 10.10 24.47
N LYS A 52 12.83 9.46 24.42
CA LYS A 52 13.09 8.32 23.53
C LYS A 52 12.26 7.12 23.97
N LYS A 53 11.45 6.57 23.07
CA LYS A 53 10.65 5.37 23.29
C LYS A 53 11.00 4.34 22.23
N SER A 54 11.26 3.11 22.64
CA SER A 54 11.42 2.02 21.69
C SER A 54 10.08 1.30 21.53
N VAL A 55 9.62 1.17 20.29
CA VAL A 55 8.32 0.59 19.94
C VAL A 55 8.54 -0.49 18.90
N THR A 56 7.88 -1.64 19.06
CA THR A 56 7.83 -2.67 18.03
C THR A 56 6.64 -2.42 17.14
N ILE A 57 6.82 -2.47 15.83
CA ILE A 57 5.78 -2.18 14.85
C ILE A 57 5.70 -3.30 13.83
N ASN A 58 4.47 -3.69 13.49
CA ASN A 58 4.17 -4.65 12.44
C ASN A 58 4.17 -3.95 11.08
N PHE A 59 4.72 -4.63 10.07
CA PHE A 59 4.72 -4.17 8.70
C PHE A 59 4.27 -5.26 7.75
N LEU A 60 3.62 -4.84 6.67
CA LEU A 60 3.42 -5.64 5.46
C LEU A 60 4.44 -5.18 4.42
N ALA A 61 5.32 -6.09 4.03
CA ALA A 61 6.21 -5.90 2.90
C ALA A 61 5.55 -6.47 1.65
N ILE A 62 5.42 -5.66 0.61
CA ILE A 62 4.87 -6.03 -0.69
C ILE A 62 6.02 -6.01 -1.69
N ASN A 63 6.27 -7.15 -2.34
CA ASN A 63 7.25 -7.24 -3.41
C ASN A 63 6.59 -6.77 -4.70
N LEU A 64 7.14 -5.72 -5.30
CA LEU A 64 6.63 -5.19 -6.55
C LEU A 64 7.07 -6.10 -7.70
N PRO A 65 6.16 -6.60 -8.55
CA PRO A 65 6.50 -7.51 -9.65
C PRO A 65 7.18 -6.79 -10.83
N ASN A 66 8.24 -6.03 -10.57
CA ASN A 66 8.94 -5.19 -11.54
C ASN A 66 9.76 -6.00 -12.55
N ASN A 67 10.09 -7.26 -12.23
CA ASN A 67 10.95 -8.11 -13.06
C ASN A 67 10.48 -8.23 -14.52
N GLN A 68 9.17 -8.19 -14.75
CA GLN A 68 8.58 -8.27 -16.09
C GLN A 68 8.69 -6.95 -16.89
N PHE A 69 9.18 -5.87 -16.28
CA PHE A 69 9.27 -4.53 -16.86
C PHE A 69 10.71 -3.99 -16.91
N LYS A 70 11.74 -4.84 -16.71
CA LYS A 70 13.16 -4.44 -16.64
C LYS A 70 13.68 -3.65 -17.85
N ASN A 71 13.06 -3.82 -19.02
CA ASN A 71 13.48 -3.16 -20.25
C ASN A 71 12.77 -1.82 -20.52
N ILE A 72 11.96 -1.33 -19.57
CA ILE A 72 11.17 -0.10 -19.71
C ILE A 72 11.87 1.04 -18.96
N SER A 73 12.29 2.08 -19.69
CA SER A 73 13.12 3.15 -19.15
C SER A 73 12.38 4.16 -18.27
N ASN A 74 11.07 4.35 -18.49
CA ASN A 74 10.25 5.31 -17.74
C ASN A 74 9.02 4.62 -17.13
N LEU A 75 9.27 3.61 -16.30
CA LEU A 75 8.21 2.86 -15.62
C LEU A 75 7.59 3.73 -14.52
N ILE A 76 6.27 3.88 -14.59
CA ILE A 76 5.45 4.52 -13.56
C ILE A 76 4.59 3.44 -12.92
N VAL A 77 4.59 3.40 -11.59
CA VAL A 77 3.74 2.52 -10.80
C VAL A 77 2.81 3.37 -9.96
N ASP A 78 1.54 3.43 -10.33
CA ASP A 78 0.52 4.00 -9.46
C ASP A 78 0.10 2.95 -8.43
N ILE A 79 0.02 3.39 -7.19
CA ILE A 79 -0.25 2.57 -6.03
C ILE A 79 -1.48 3.14 -5.35
N GLU A 80 -2.43 2.26 -5.09
CA GLU A 80 -3.66 2.56 -4.38
C GLU A 80 -3.87 1.46 -3.34
N ILE A 81 -3.93 1.84 -2.06
CA ILE A 81 -4.03 0.92 -0.93
C ILE A 81 -5.12 1.41 -0.01
N TRP A 82 -6.04 0.51 0.34
CA TRP A 82 -7.17 0.79 1.20
C TRP A 82 -7.27 -0.29 2.29
N GLY A 83 -7.43 0.12 3.54
CA GLY A 83 -7.75 -0.75 4.66
C GLY A 83 -9.18 -0.55 5.15
N GLU A 84 -9.68 -1.55 5.90
CA GLU A 84 -11.03 -1.57 6.47
C GLU A 84 -11.30 -0.38 7.42
N SER A 85 -10.29 0.07 8.16
CA SER A 85 -10.45 1.06 9.21
C SER A 85 -10.17 2.47 8.70
N LYS A 86 -8.89 2.79 8.45
CA LYS A 86 -8.45 4.15 8.11
C LYS A 86 -7.24 4.19 7.18
N TYR A 87 -6.65 3.04 6.84
CA TYR A 87 -5.48 3.04 5.98
C TYR A 87 -5.89 3.43 4.56
N HIS A 88 -5.39 4.56 4.10
CA HIS A 88 -5.57 4.98 2.72
C HIS A 88 -4.26 5.58 2.21
N TYR A 89 -3.76 5.02 1.13
CA TYR A 89 -2.59 5.53 0.44
C TYR A 89 -2.82 5.53 -1.06
N THR A 90 -2.65 6.68 -1.68
CA THR A 90 -2.60 6.85 -3.14
C THR A 90 -1.33 7.61 -3.50
N GLY A 91 -0.57 7.07 -4.43
CA GLY A 91 0.64 7.72 -4.92
C GLY A 91 1.18 7.07 -6.18
N SER A 92 2.22 7.66 -6.74
CA SER A 92 2.90 7.13 -7.92
C SER A 92 4.40 7.07 -7.66
N LEU A 93 5.02 5.93 -7.98
CA LEU A 93 6.47 5.79 -8.05
C LEU A 93 6.91 5.89 -9.50
N THR A 94 7.80 6.83 -9.78
CA THR A 94 8.41 6.97 -11.11
C THR A 94 9.86 6.55 -11.02
N ASN A 95 10.27 5.60 -11.83
CA ASN A 95 11.68 5.25 -11.94
C ASN A 95 12.31 5.93 -13.15
N LYS A 96 13.39 6.68 -12.93
CA LYS A 96 14.23 7.21 -14.01
C LYS A 96 15.44 6.29 -14.26
N ILE A 97 16.03 5.72 -13.20
CA ILE A 97 17.17 4.79 -13.21
C ILE A 97 17.15 4.00 -11.88
N GLY A 98 16.96 2.67 -11.91
CA GLY A 98 17.00 1.79 -10.73
C GLY A 98 15.92 0.71 -10.71
N ASP A 99 15.71 0.03 -9.57
CA ASP A 99 14.59 -0.90 -9.32
C ASP A 99 13.97 -0.59 -7.94
N PHE A 100 12.64 -0.68 -7.84
CA PHE A 100 11.88 -0.52 -6.58
C PHE A 100 11.47 -1.89 -6.07
N PRO A 101 12.27 -2.58 -5.24
CA PRO A 101 12.01 -3.99 -4.95
C PRO A 101 10.76 -4.21 -4.09
N SER A 102 10.45 -3.29 -3.17
CA SER A 102 9.35 -3.48 -2.23
C SER A 102 8.74 -2.19 -1.68
N LEU A 103 7.46 -2.28 -1.32
CA LEU A 103 6.75 -1.31 -0.48
C LEU A 103 6.65 -1.87 0.93
N LEU A 104 6.91 -1.03 1.94
CA LEU A 104 6.77 -1.40 3.33
C LEU A 104 5.66 -0.56 3.98
N LEU A 105 4.57 -1.21 4.36
CA LEU A 105 3.40 -0.57 4.94
C LEU A 105 3.37 -0.84 6.44
N LYS A 106 3.30 0.22 7.26
CA LYS A 106 3.02 0.08 8.69
C LYS A 106 1.60 -0.45 8.86
N LEU A 107 1.48 -1.57 9.57
CA LEU A 107 0.20 -2.14 9.94
C LEU A 107 -0.26 -1.56 11.27
N ASP A 108 -1.58 -1.41 11.36
CA ASP A 108 -2.28 -0.98 12.56
C ASP A 108 -3.39 -2.00 12.84
N ASN A 109 -4.66 -1.58 12.77
CA ASN A 109 -5.80 -2.37 13.23
C ASN A 109 -6.57 -3.05 12.09
N ASP A 110 -6.13 -2.84 10.84
CA ASP A 110 -6.82 -3.35 9.64
C ASP A 110 -6.75 -4.88 9.57
N LYS A 111 -7.87 -5.52 9.28
CA LYS A 111 -7.95 -6.98 9.11
C LYS A 111 -7.65 -7.42 7.68
N GLU A 112 -7.84 -6.52 6.73
CA GLU A 112 -7.60 -6.74 5.31
C GLU A 112 -7.14 -5.44 4.66
N LEU A 113 -6.25 -5.56 3.68
CA LEU A 113 -5.83 -4.47 2.82
C LEU A 113 -6.15 -4.81 1.36
N PHE A 114 -6.87 -3.92 0.70
CA PHE A 114 -6.97 -3.88 -0.75
C PHE A 114 -5.75 -3.15 -1.31
N ILE A 115 -5.10 -3.75 -2.30
CA ILE A 115 -3.96 -3.18 -3.01
C ILE A 115 -4.22 -3.23 -4.50
N LYS A 116 -4.00 -2.10 -5.15
CA LYS A 116 -4.04 -1.94 -6.59
C LYS A 116 -2.77 -1.27 -7.07
N LEU A 117 -2.10 -1.94 -7.99
CA LEU A 117 -0.89 -1.46 -8.65
C LEU A 117 -1.20 -1.28 -10.13
N ILE A 118 -0.91 -0.12 -10.69
CA ILE A 118 -1.06 0.17 -12.12
C ILE A 118 0.31 0.50 -12.68
N TYR A 119 0.81 -0.34 -13.56
CA TYR A 119 2.07 -0.12 -14.27
C TYR A 119 1.79 0.61 -15.58
N ARG A 120 2.51 1.70 -15.81
CA ARG A 120 2.43 2.53 -17.02
C ARG A 120 3.80 2.80 -17.59
N ASP A 121 3.87 2.91 -18.92
CA ASP A 121 4.97 3.57 -19.63
C ASP A 121 4.41 4.85 -20.24
N LYS A 122 4.79 6.00 -19.67
CA LYS A 122 4.17 7.30 -19.95
C LYS A 122 2.64 7.25 -19.76
N GLU A 123 1.86 7.43 -20.83
CA GLU A 123 0.39 7.41 -20.81
C GLU A 123 -0.19 6.00 -21.05
N LYS A 124 0.63 5.03 -21.47
CA LYS A 124 0.16 3.69 -21.81
C LYS A 124 0.14 2.80 -20.56
N MET A 125 -1.05 2.31 -20.21
CA MET A 125 -1.20 1.23 -19.23
C MET A 125 -0.58 -0.07 -19.76
N LEU A 126 0.33 -0.65 -18.98
CA LEU A 126 1.00 -1.91 -19.29
C LEU A 126 0.27 -3.08 -18.64
N LYS A 127 0.00 -2.97 -17.33
CA LYS A 127 -0.62 -4.03 -16.53
C LYS A 127 -1.18 -3.47 -15.24
N SER A 128 -2.19 -4.13 -14.68
CA SER A 128 -2.65 -3.88 -13.32
C SER A 128 -2.65 -5.14 -12.48
N PHE A 129 -2.32 -4.97 -11.21
CA PHE A 129 -2.39 -6.01 -10.19
C PHE A 129 -3.38 -5.55 -9.15
N ILE A 130 -4.29 -6.45 -8.77
CA ILE A 130 -5.26 -6.20 -7.70
C ILE A 130 -5.19 -7.38 -6.75
N LYS A 131 -5.11 -7.09 -5.45
CA LYS A 131 -5.09 -8.12 -4.42
C LYS A 131 -5.72 -7.62 -3.13
N PHE A 132 -6.52 -8.49 -2.53
CA PHE A 132 -6.94 -8.38 -1.14
C PHE A 132 -5.98 -9.22 -0.29
N ILE A 133 -5.32 -8.59 0.66
CA ILE A 133 -4.36 -9.23 1.55
C ILE A 133 -4.97 -9.30 2.96
N PRO A 134 -5.35 -10.51 3.42
CA PRO A 134 -5.81 -10.69 4.78
C PRO A 134 -4.63 -10.55 5.75
N ILE A 135 -4.80 -9.72 6.77
CA ILE A 135 -3.81 -9.49 7.82
C ILE A 135 -3.99 -10.56 8.89
N LEU A 136 -2.93 -11.31 9.20
CA LEU A 136 -3.01 -12.34 10.24
C LEU A 136 -3.27 -11.69 11.61
N LYS A 137 -4.10 -12.32 12.45
CA LYS A 137 -4.51 -11.77 13.76
C LYS A 137 -3.35 -11.23 14.62
N ARG A 138 -2.21 -11.94 14.62
CA ARG A 138 -1.00 -11.53 15.39
C ARG A 138 -0.39 -10.19 14.94
N TYR A 139 -0.72 -9.71 13.74
CA TYR A 139 -0.24 -8.45 13.17
C TYR A 139 -1.28 -7.32 13.23
N GLN A 140 -2.50 -7.59 13.72
CA GLN A 140 -3.60 -6.61 13.84
C GLN A 140 -3.55 -5.78 15.13
N SER A 141 -2.47 -5.90 15.91
CA SER A 141 -2.27 -5.17 17.16
C SER A 141 -0.81 -4.75 17.27
N ILE A 142 -0.56 -3.59 17.87
CA ILE A 142 0.80 -3.15 18.20
C ILE A 142 1.41 -4.18 19.16
N PRO A 143 2.56 -4.81 18.84
CA PRO A 143 3.24 -5.71 19.76
C PRO A 143 3.68 -4.93 21.01
N GLU A 144 3.34 -5.45 22.19
CA GLU A 144 3.78 -4.92 23.49
C GLU A 144 5.31 -5.02 23.68
#